data_AF-A0A1H0X5S0-F1
#
_entry.id   AF-A0A1H0X5S0-F1
#
_cell.length_a   1.000
_cell.length_b   1.000
_cell.length_c   1.000
_cell.angle_alpha   90.00
_cell.angle_beta   90.00
_cell.angle_gamma   90.00
#
_symmetry.space_group_name_H-M   'P 1'
#
loop_
_entity.id
_entity.type
_entity.pdbx_description
1 polymer ?
#
loop_
_entity_poly.entity_id
_entity_poly.type
_entity_poly.pdbx_seq_one_letter_code
_entity_poly.pdbx_strand_id
1 'polypeptide(L)'
;MTENASITEMLEDIDLFLELGGFAEARELAAQILDTADTDTLDLLARIAWIRENHPNTARARLSDAWKRSTPEHRELVETCVMLHVEPATQPAEAEAPAEPEILRADVHIPTHAEVAELRTGGISAVEAGPVRRKIKPEIRRKRRPARTPEQKRLDREVAHYFRHRAGVDDAVEFETLPGYENDEDQNFMAPLRGLACVSCWTERAAFDNYRHHDGLCNECRQDNRAGLPITSTDPYRDELIAIRCAHIVKTFPKRPTALAILRRDYRGYAPGDRIEMNTWVAQNFRWAVNKPATPAPQYATAA
;
A
#
# COMPACT_ATOMS: atom_id res chain seq x y z
N MET A 1 29.71 2.64 43.05
CA MET A 1 29.68 1.71 41.91
C MET A 1 28.31 1.90 41.31
N THR A 2 28.18 2.80 40.34
CA THR A 2 26.93 3.01 39.61
C THR A 2 26.79 1.84 38.67
N GLU A 3 25.87 0.93 38.96
CA GLU A 3 25.40 -0.02 37.95
C GLU A 3 24.89 0.82 36.78
N ASN A 4 25.50 0.66 35.61
CA ASN A 4 25.00 1.29 34.40
C ASN A 4 23.70 0.55 34.06
N ALA A 5 22.57 1.10 34.54
CA ALA A 5 21.25 0.61 34.19
C ALA A 5 21.15 0.52 32.66
N SER A 6 20.54 -0.55 32.16
CA SER A 6 20.33 -0.69 30.72
C SER A 6 19.37 0.40 30.23
N ILE A 7 19.52 0.84 28.99
CA ILE A 7 18.58 1.79 28.36
C ILE A 7 17.16 1.20 28.33
N THR A 8 17.04 -0.12 28.20
CA THR A 8 15.75 -0.83 28.27
C THR A 8 15.10 -0.71 29.64
N GLU A 9 15.85 -0.93 30.72
CA GLU A 9 15.39 -0.74 32.10
C GLU A 9 14.96 0.71 32.36
N MET A 10 15.75 1.69 31.91
CA MET A 10 15.38 3.10 32.06
C MET A 10 14.07 3.45 31.32
N LEU A 11 13.78 2.82 30.19
CA LEU A 11 12.51 3.03 29.46
C LEU A 11 11.31 2.40 30.17
N GLU A 12 11.48 1.23 30.76
CA GLU A 12 10.46 0.58 31.60
C GLU A 12 10.17 1.41 32.86
N ASP A 13 11.20 1.95 33.49
CA ASP A 13 11.05 2.86 34.64
C ASP A 13 10.35 4.16 34.24
N ILE A 14 10.67 4.74 33.07
CA ILE A 14 9.96 5.92 32.55
C ILE A 14 8.47 5.63 32.40
N ASP A 15 8.10 4.49 31.81
CA ASP A 15 6.69 4.11 31.63
C ASP A 15 5.99 3.96 32.98
N LEU A 16 6.61 3.26 33.93
CA LEU A 16 6.12 3.12 35.30
C LEU A 16 5.93 4.48 35.99
N PHE A 17 6.89 5.39 35.87
CA PHE A 17 6.76 6.74 36.43
C PHE A 17 5.64 7.54 35.77
N LEU A 18 5.42 7.40 34.46
CA LEU A 18 4.30 8.03 33.77
C LEU A 18 2.95 7.49 34.25
N GLU A 19 2.83 6.18 34.48
CA GLU A 19 1.62 5.56 35.05
C GLU A 19 1.33 6.05 36.47
N LEU A 20 2.37 6.26 37.28
CA LEU A 20 2.26 6.75 38.66
C LEU A 20 2.14 8.28 38.78
N GLY A 21 2.26 9.02 37.67
CA GLY A 21 2.24 10.48 37.64
C GLY A 21 3.54 11.18 38.08
N GLY A 22 4.65 10.45 38.15
CA GLY A 22 6.00 10.93 38.45
C GLY A 22 6.70 11.58 37.25
N PHE A 23 6.16 12.69 36.76
CA PHE A 23 6.68 13.35 35.55
C PHE A 23 8.10 13.91 35.71
N ALA A 24 8.51 14.26 36.93
CA ALA A 24 9.84 14.83 37.17
C ALA A 24 10.92 13.73 37.05
N GLU A 25 10.66 12.58 37.65
CA GLU A 25 11.50 11.38 37.65
C GLU A 25 11.61 10.81 36.23
N ALA A 26 10.48 10.68 35.52
CA ALA A 26 10.48 10.27 34.11
C ALA A 26 11.32 11.21 33.23
N ARG A 27 11.28 12.53 33.50
CA ARG A 27 12.07 13.50 32.74
C ARG A 27 13.56 13.41 33.04
N GLU A 28 13.92 13.14 34.30
CA GLU A 28 15.32 12.94 34.71
C GLU A 28 15.92 11.70 34.04
N LEU A 29 15.19 10.59 34.03
CA LEU A 29 15.61 9.37 33.31
C LEU A 29 15.70 9.59 31.80
N ALA A 30 14.75 10.31 31.20
CA ALA A 30 14.82 10.64 29.78
C ALA A 30 16.06 11.48 29.44
N ALA A 31 16.43 12.43 30.31
CA ALA A 31 17.66 13.21 30.16
C ALA A 31 18.91 12.32 30.30
N GLN A 32 18.90 11.38 31.24
CA GLN A 32 19.97 10.42 31.42
C GLN A 32 20.16 9.53 30.18
N ILE A 33 19.07 9.03 29.58
CA ILE A 33 19.14 8.28 28.30
C ILE A 33 19.81 9.12 27.22
N LEU A 34 19.44 10.40 27.08
CA LEU A 34 20.04 11.30 26.08
C LEU A 34 21.55 11.53 26.30
N ASP A 35 21.99 11.54 27.56
CA ASP A 35 23.40 11.74 27.91
C ASP A 35 24.24 10.46 27.78
N THR A 36 23.64 9.28 27.98
CA THR A 36 24.37 7.99 28.01
C THR A 36 24.25 7.16 26.74
N ALA A 37 23.19 7.32 25.96
CA ALA A 37 22.96 6.53 24.75
C ALA A 37 23.93 6.93 23.63
N ASP A 38 24.37 5.94 22.87
CA ASP A 38 25.11 6.17 21.64
C ASP A 38 24.20 6.73 20.53
N THR A 39 24.82 7.34 19.52
CA THR A 39 24.10 8.00 18.42
C THR A 39 23.17 7.05 17.67
N ASP A 40 23.58 5.78 17.47
CA ASP A 40 22.78 4.81 16.72
C ASP A 40 21.52 4.40 17.51
N THR A 41 21.64 4.24 18.84
CA THR A 41 20.50 4.02 19.73
C THR A 41 19.52 5.21 19.73
N LEU A 42 20.03 6.44 19.79
CA LEU A 42 19.18 7.64 19.75
C LEU A 42 18.44 7.79 18.42
N ASP A 43 19.11 7.51 17.30
CA ASP A 43 18.49 7.51 15.97
C ASP A 43 17.40 6.43 15.87
N LEU A 44 17.60 5.26 16.47
CA LEU A 44 16.60 4.21 16.52
C LEU A 44 15.38 4.62 17.37
N LEU A 45 15.58 5.21 18.55
CA LEU A 45 14.49 5.72 19.40
C LEU A 45 13.68 6.82 18.69
N ALA A 46 14.36 7.78 18.08
CA ALA A 46 13.72 8.83 17.29
C ALA A 46 12.88 8.25 16.14
N ARG A 47 13.40 7.22 15.46
CA ARG A 47 12.70 6.51 14.40
C ARG A 47 11.48 5.74 14.91
N ILE A 48 11.58 5.07 16.06
CA ILE A 48 10.43 4.38 16.68
C ILE A 48 9.32 5.39 16.98
N ALA A 49 9.67 6.53 17.60
CA ALA A 49 8.72 7.61 17.88
C ALA A 49 8.09 8.15 16.59
N TRP A 50 8.90 8.42 15.56
CA TRP A 50 8.43 8.91 14.26
C TRP A 50 7.48 7.93 13.56
N ILE A 51 7.80 6.62 13.54
CA ILE A 51 6.95 5.57 12.95
C ILE A 51 5.58 5.56 13.64
N ARG A 52 5.54 5.72 14.96
CA ARG A 52 4.29 5.72 15.72
C ARG A 52 3.43 6.93 15.43
N GLU A 53 4.04 8.12 15.43
CA GLU A 53 3.33 9.37 15.20
C GLU A 53 2.78 9.47 13.77
N ASN A 54 3.58 9.06 12.76
CA ASN A 54 3.25 9.27 11.36
C ASN A 54 2.56 8.08 10.69
N HIS A 55 2.68 6.87 11.27
CA HIS A 55 2.17 5.65 10.65
C HIS A 55 1.39 4.73 11.61
N PRO A 56 0.41 5.23 12.39
CA PRO A 56 -0.27 4.44 13.42
C PRO A 56 -0.84 3.11 12.88
N ASN A 57 -1.46 3.14 11.70
CA ASN A 57 -2.08 1.95 11.08
C ASN A 57 -1.07 0.89 10.59
N THR A 58 0.20 1.25 10.40
CA THR A 58 1.25 0.33 9.91
C THR A 58 2.45 0.24 10.84
N ALA A 59 2.37 0.86 12.03
CA ALA A 59 3.47 0.97 12.98
C ALA A 59 4.00 -0.42 13.36
N ARG A 60 3.13 -1.39 13.65
CA ARG A 60 3.53 -2.77 13.99
C ARG A 60 4.34 -3.44 12.87
N ALA A 61 3.90 -3.33 11.63
CA ALA A 61 4.60 -3.93 10.49
C ALA A 61 5.97 -3.27 10.27
N ARG A 62 6.05 -1.94 10.41
CA ARG A 62 7.29 -1.17 10.26
C ARG A 62 8.28 -1.42 11.39
N LEU A 63 7.81 -1.49 12.63
CA LEU A 63 8.64 -1.83 13.79
C LEU A 63 9.14 -3.28 13.71
N SER A 64 8.33 -4.21 13.18
CA SER A 64 8.79 -5.58 12.90
C SER A 64 9.89 -5.63 11.83
N ASP A 65 9.80 -4.79 10.78
CA ASP A 65 10.89 -4.69 9.79
C ASP A 65 12.16 -4.09 10.41
N ALA A 66 12.01 -3.03 11.22
CA ALA A 66 13.12 -2.42 11.95
C ALA A 66 13.82 -3.46 12.85
N TRP A 67 13.06 -4.23 13.63
CA TRP A 67 13.58 -5.29 14.49
C TRP A 67 14.42 -6.32 13.72
N LYS A 68 13.96 -6.75 12.53
CA LYS A 68 14.69 -7.76 11.72
C LYS A 68 16.06 -7.25 11.27
N ARG A 69 16.18 -5.95 10.99
CA ARG A 69 17.41 -5.30 10.51
C ARG A 69 18.36 -4.87 11.62
N SER A 70 17.83 -4.73 12.84
CA SER A 70 18.59 -4.30 14.02
C SER A 70 19.56 -5.36 14.56
N THR A 71 20.59 -4.89 15.27
CA THR A 71 21.49 -5.71 16.11
C THR A 71 20.74 -6.36 17.27
N PRO A 72 21.30 -7.39 17.94
CA PRO A 72 20.64 -8.03 19.09
C PRO A 72 20.24 -7.05 20.21
N GLU A 73 21.10 -6.09 20.55
CA GLU A 73 20.81 -5.06 21.56
C GLU A 73 19.67 -4.13 21.12
N HIS A 74 19.69 -3.66 19.88
CA HIS A 74 18.62 -2.83 19.31
C HIS A 74 17.28 -3.59 19.14
N ARG A 75 17.32 -4.92 19.02
CA ARG A 75 16.10 -5.74 18.96
C ARG A 75 15.35 -5.73 20.28
N GLU A 76 16.08 -5.87 21.39
CA GLU A 76 15.51 -5.76 22.74
C GLU A 76 14.89 -4.39 22.94
N LEU A 77 15.58 -3.32 22.54
CA LEU A 77 15.06 -1.95 22.61
C LEU A 77 13.75 -1.77 21.82
N VAL A 78 13.68 -2.31 20.60
CA VAL A 78 12.46 -2.26 19.77
C VAL A 78 11.34 -3.06 20.43
N GLU A 79 11.64 -4.22 21.01
CA GLU A 79 10.66 -5.04 21.74
C GLU A 79 10.12 -4.32 22.97
N THR A 80 10.98 -3.77 23.84
CA THR A 80 10.58 -2.96 25.00
C THR A 80 9.70 -1.80 24.57
N CYS A 81 10.12 -1.03 23.57
CA CYS A 81 9.31 0.06 23.04
C CYS A 81 7.94 -0.41 22.54
N VAL A 82 7.88 -1.55 21.82
CA VAL A 82 6.64 -2.16 21.32
C VAL A 82 5.72 -2.60 22.47
N MET A 83 6.27 -3.20 23.53
CA MET A 83 5.52 -3.73 24.68
C MET A 83 4.97 -2.63 25.58
N LEU A 84 5.75 -1.58 25.86
CA LEU A 84 5.34 -0.43 26.67
C LEU A 84 4.24 0.42 26.00
N HIS A 85 3.91 0.13 24.74
CA HIS A 85 2.82 0.83 24.09
C HIS A 85 1.48 0.18 24.37
N VAL A 86 0.77 0.76 25.34
CA VAL A 86 -0.67 0.63 25.42
C VAL A 86 -1.27 1.39 24.23
N GLU A 87 -1.89 0.69 23.28
CA GLU A 87 -2.72 1.34 22.27
C GLU A 87 -3.66 2.29 23.00
N PRO A 88 -3.70 3.60 22.69
CA PRO A 88 -4.59 4.52 23.37
C PRO A 88 -6.00 3.96 23.25
N ALA A 89 -6.56 3.56 24.40
CA ALA A 89 -7.83 2.89 24.49
C ALA A 89 -8.92 3.82 23.97
N THR A 90 -9.19 3.72 22.67
CA THR A 90 -10.16 4.58 21.96
C THR A 90 -9.68 6.03 21.90
N GLN A 91 -9.76 6.65 20.72
CA GLN A 91 -9.74 8.11 20.63
C GLN A 91 -10.78 8.65 21.64
N PRO A 92 -10.51 9.76 22.36
CA PRO A 92 -11.57 10.40 23.12
C PRO A 92 -12.72 10.62 22.14
N ALA A 93 -13.88 10.05 22.47
CA ALA A 93 -15.10 10.24 21.72
C ALA A 93 -15.17 11.73 21.37
N GLU A 94 -15.28 12.02 20.07
CA GLU A 94 -15.47 13.37 19.56
C GLU A 94 -16.35 14.14 20.53
N ALA A 95 -15.84 15.28 21.01
CA ALA A 95 -16.57 16.24 21.80
C ALA A 95 -18.01 16.31 21.27
N GLU A 96 -18.97 16.05 22.16
CA GLU A 96 -20.40 16.06 21.88
C GLU A 96 -20.71 17.17 20.87
N ALA A 97 -20.99 16.76 19.63
CA ALA A 97 -21.55 17.66 18.65
C ALA A 97 -22.81 18.26 19.31
N PRO A 98 -23.02 19.58 19.24
CA PRO A 98 -24.16 20.23 19.86
C PRO A 98 -25.44 19.49 19.48
N ALA A 99 -26.27 19.20 20.48
CA ALA A 99 -27.57 18.61 20.31
C ALA A 99 -28.34 19.37 19.22
N GLU A 100 -28.65 18.65 18.15
CA GLU A 100 -29.53 19.02 17.04
C GLU A 100 -29.01 20.10 16.05
N PRO A 101 -28.42 19.69 14.92
CA PRO A 101 -28.90 20.23 13.66
C PRO A 101 -30.25 19.56 13.36
N GLU A 102 -31.30 20.38 13.33
CA GLU A 102 -32.63 20.09 12.81
C GLU A 102 -32.52 19.54 11.37
N ILE A 103 -32.23 18.25 11.24
CA ILE A 103 -32.37 17.54 9.98
C ILE A 103 -33.87 17.36 9.82
N LEU A 104 -34.47 18.26 9.04
CA LEU A 104 -35.68 18.01 8.27
C LEU A 104 -35.58 16.61 7.66
N ARG A 105 -36.12 15.63 8.37
CA ARG A 105 -36.39 14.30 7.83
C ARG A 105 -37.46 14.51 6.78
N ALA A 106 -37.03 14.65 5.54
CA ALA A 106 -37.89 14.32 4.42
C ALA A 106 -38.26 12.84 4.61
N ASP A 107 -39.49 12.59 5.02
CA ASP A 107 -40.10 11.28 5.08
C ASP A 107 -40.06 10.66 3.67
N VAL A 108 -38.97 9.95 3.36
CA VAL A 108 -38.90 9.09 2.20
C VAL A 108 -39.69 7.84 2.55
N HIS A 109 -41.00 7.93 2.36
CA HIS A 109 -41.90 6.78 2.33
C HIS A 109 -41.43 5.87 1.18
N ILE A 110 -40.88 4.70 1.51
CA ILE A 110 -40.52 3.68 0.51
C ILE A 110 -41.84 3.01 0.09
N PRO A 111 -42.35 3.23 -1.14
CA PRO A 111 -43.58 2.61 -1.57
C PRO A 111 -43.34 1.11 -1.76
N THR A 112 -44.22 0.29 -1.21
CA THR A 112 -44.25 -1.14 -1.52
C THR A 112 -44.69 -1.35 -2.97
N HIS A 113 -44.28 -2.48 -3.56
CA HIS A 113 -44.33 -2.79 -4.99
C HIS A 113 -45.71 -2.76 -5.68
N ALA A 114 -46.80 -2.47 -4.97
CA ALA A 114 -48.16 -2.42 -5.52
C ALA A 114 -48.55 -1.04 -6.09
N GLU A 115 -47.93 0.07 -5.65
CA GLU A 115 -48.37 1.43 -6.01
C GLU A 115 -47.64 2.05 -7.23
N VAL A 116 -46.64 1.36 -7.78
CA VAL A 116 -45.78 1.90 -8.87
C VAL A 116 -46.42 1.74 -10.27
N ALA A 117 -47.60 1.11 -10.37
CA ALA A 117 -48.26 0.90 -11.66
C ALA A 117 -49.02 2.13 -12.19
N GLU A 118 -49.42 3.07 -11.32
CA GLU A 118 -50.35 4.16 -11.72
C GLU A 118 -49.67 5.51 -12.02
N LEU A 119 -48.39 5.70 -11.67
CA LEU A 119 -47.69 6.99 -11.86
C LEU A 119 -46.93 7.13 -13.18
N ARG A 120 -47.14 6.24 -14.16
CA ARG A 120 -46.35 6.18 -15.41
C ARG A 120 -47.02 6.73 -16.66
N THR A 121 -48.03 7.58 -16.50
CA THR A 121 -48.64 8.33 -17.61
C THR A 121 -48.56 9.83 -17.34
N GLY A 122 -47.43 10.45 -17.66
CA GLY A 122 -47.32 11.91 -17.72
C GLY A 122 -45.89 12.45 -17.89
N GLY A 123 -45.60 13.02 -19.06
CA GLY A 123 -44.83 14.28 -19.18
C GLY A 123 -43.30 14.29 -19.07
N ILE A 124 -42.63 14.04 -20.20
CA ILE A 124 -41.55 14.84 -20.86
C ILE A 124 -40.43 15.55 -20.03
N SER A 125 -39.20 15.17 -20.41
CA SER A 125 -37.89 15.87 -20.50
C SER A 125 -37.16 16.43 -19.27
N ALA A 126 -36.03 15.79 -18.92
CA ALA A 126 -34.75 16.46 -18.73
C ALA A 126 -33.61 15.45 -18.95
N VAL A 127 -32.65 15.84 -19.78
CA VAL A 127 -31.49 15.04 -20.20
C VAL A 127 -30.42 15.12 -19.12
N GLU A 128 -30.24 14.05 -18.35
CA GLU A 128 -29.06 13.85 -17.51
C GLU A 128 -28.37 12.54 -17.86
N ALA A 129 -27.13 12.66 -18.30
CA ALA A 129 -26.20 11.57 -18.55
C ALA A 129 -25.76 10.95 -17.21
N GLY A 130 -26.66 10.21 -16.57
CA GLY A 130 -26.33 9.29 -15.47
C GLY A 130 -25.56 8.07 -15.97
N PRO A 131 -24.84 7.35 -15.09
CA PRO A 131 -24.06 6.19 -15.46
C PRO A 131 -24.99 5.14 -16.05
N VAL A 132 -24.78 4.81 -17.32
CA VAL A 132 -25.51 3.77 -18.05
C VAL A 132 -25.13 2.41 -17.45
N ARG A 133 -25.64 2.10 -16.25
CA ARG A 133 -25.82 0.73 -15.80
C ARG A 133 -26.90 0.15 -16.69
N ARG A 134 -26.48 -0.40 -17.84
CA ARG A 134 -27.33 -1.30 -18.62
C ARG A 134 -27.75 -2.40 -17.66
N LYS A 135 -28.99 -2.33 -17.17
CA LYS A 135 -29.66 -3.45 -16.51
C LYS A 135 -29.76 -4.53 -17.58
N ILE A 136 -28.74 -5.39 -17.65
CA ILE A 136 -28.76 -6.57 -18.50
C ILE A 136 -29.87 -7.43 -17.93
N LYS A 137 -31.04 -7.40 -18.58
CA LYS A 137 -32.17 -8.25 -18.21
C LYS A 137 -31.67 -9.71 -18.25
N PRO A 138 -31.76 -10.48 -17.15
CA PRO A 138 -31.24 -11.85 -17.09
C PRO A 138 -31.85 -12.77 -18.16
N GLU A 139 -33.04 -12.43 -18.66
CA GLU A 139 -33.73 -13.07 -19.78
C GLU A 139 -32.94 -13.02 -21.10
N ILE A 140 -32.17 -11.94 -21.34
CA ILE A 140 -31.35 -11.78 -22.55
C ILE A 140 -30.12 -12.70 -22.47
N ARG A 141 -29.62 -12.99 -21.26
CA ARG A 141 -28.46 -13.89 -21.05
C ARG A 141 -28.82 -15.35 -21.32
N ARG A 142 -30.07 -15.76 -21.10
CA ARG A 142 -30.53 -17.14 -21.38
C ARG A 142 -30.66 -17.47 -22.87
N LYS A 143 -30.86 -16.48 -23.74
CA LYS A 143 -31.10 -16.69 -25.18
C LYS A 143 -29.83 -16.86 -26.06
N ARG A 144 -28.63 -16.76 -25.48
CA ARG A 144 -27.36 -16.76 -26.25
C ARG A 144 -26.48 -18.01 -26.10
N ARG A 145 -26.89 -19.04 -25.35
CA ARG A 145 -26.17 -20.32 -25.41
C ARG A 145 -26.64 -21.07 -26.64
N PRO A 146 -25.80 -21.26 -27.68
CA PRO A 146 -26.15 -22.14 -28.77
C PRO A 146 -26.46 -23.53 -28.20
N ALA A 147 -27.43 -24.22 -28.79
CA ALA A 147 -27.73 -25.59 -28.42
C ALA A 147 -26.45 -26.42 -28.55
N ARG A 148 -26.00 -27.03 -27.45
CA ARG A 148 -24.80 -27.87 -27.45
C ARG A 148 -24.96 -28.98 -28.46
N THR A 149 -23.94 -29.19 -29.29
CA THR A 149 -23.93 -30.29 -30.26
C THR A 149 -23.96 -31.64 -29.54
N PRO A 150 -24.43 -32.72 -30.18
CA PRO A 150 -24.38 -34.06 -29.60
C PRO A 150 -22.97 -34.47 -29.14
N GLU A 151 -21.93 -34.07 -29.89
CA GLU A 151 -20.52 -34.30 -29.55
C GLU A 151 -20.11 -33.58 -28.26
N GLN A 152 -20.47 -32.31 -28.09
CA GLN A 152 -20.20 -31.57 -26.84
C GLN A 152 -20.89 -32.23 -25.64
N LYS A 153 -22.11 -32.74 -25.81
CA LYS A 153 -22.80 -33.47 -24.74
C LYS A 153 -22.13 -34.80 -24.40
N ARG A 154 -21.53 -35.48 -25.39
CA ARG A 154 -20.75 -36.70 -25.18
C ARG A 154 -19.46 -36.39 -24.42
N LEU A 155 -18.73 -35.35 -24.85
CA LEU A 155 -17.50 -34.90 -24.20
C LEU A 155 -17.77 -34.49 -22.74
N ASP A 156 -18.83 -33.71 -22.49
CA ASP A 156 -19.23 -33.31 -21.14
C ASP A 156 -19.57 -34.53 -20.25
N ARG A 157 -20.17 -35.59 -20.82
CA ARG A 157 -20.45 -36.84 -20.09
C ARG A 157 -19.17 -37.61 -19.79
N GLU A 158 -18.24 -37.68 -20.73
CA GLU A 158 -16.92 -38.32 -20.54
C GLU A 158 -16.11 -37.57 -19.48
N VAL A 159 -16.09 -36.23 -19.54
CA VAL A 159 -15.46 -35.38 -18.53
C VAL A 159 -16.12 -35.56 -17.16
N ALA A 160 -17.46 -35.55 -17.08
CA ALA A 160 -18.16 -35.80 -15.83
C ALA A 160 -17.92 -37.21 -15.28
N HIS A 161 -17.81 -38.22 -16.15
CA HIS A 161 -17.47 -39.58 -15.77
C HIS A 161 -16.03 -39.67 -15.24
N TYR A 162 -15.08 -39.00 -15.90
CA TYR A 162 -13.71 -38.88 -15.43
C TYR A 162 -13.65 -38.22 -14.05
N PHE A 163 -14.31 -37.07 -13.86
CA PHE A 163 -14.36 -36.42 -12.55
C PHE A 163 -15.04 -37.29 -11.49
N ARG A 164 -16.13 -37.99 -11.82
CA ARG A 164 -16.88 -38.78 -10.83
C ARG A 164 -16.15 -40.05 -10.39
N HIS A 165 -15.36 -40.67 -11.27
CA HIS A 165 -14.70 -41.95 -10.99
C HIS A 165 -13.20 -41.82 -10.73
N ARG A 166 -12.59 -40.68 -11.07
CA ARG A 166 -11.14 -40.48 -10.99
C ARG A 166 -10.71 -39.19 -10.28
N ALA A 167 -11.60 -38.21 -10.08
CA ALA A 167 -11.22 -37.04 -9.28
C ALA A 167 -11.04 -37.47 -7.82
N GLY A 168 -9.82 -37.32 -7.32
CA GLY A 168 -9.41 -37.78 -5.99
C GLY A 168 -8.51 -39.03 -6.01
N VAL A 169 -8.28 -39.64 -7.17
CA VAL A 169 -7.17 -40.58 -7.34
C VAL A 169 -5.98 -39.75 -7.80
N ASP A 170 -5.02 -39.56 -6.90
CA ASP A 170 -3.76 -38.88 -7.20
C ASP A 170 -2.84 -39.84 -7.97
N ASP A 171 -3.21 -40.08 -9.24
CA ASP A 171 -2.41 -40.86 -10.21
C ASP A 171 -1.19 -40.07 -10.70
N ALA A 172 -0.93 -38.87 -10.14
CA ALA A 172 0.29 -38.15 -10.41
C ALA A 172 1.45 -38.99 -9.90
N VAL A 173 2.29 -39.45 -10.81
CA VAL A 173 3.62 -39.95 -10.43
C VAL A 173 4.27 -38.80 -9.67
N GLU A 174 4.69 -39.04 -8.42
CA GLU A 174 5.57 -38.13 -7.70
C GLU A 174 6.82 -37.95 -8.56
N PHE A 175 6.81 -36.93 -9.40
CA PHE A 175 8.01 -36.47 -10.05
C PHE A 175 8.78 -35.79 -8.95
N GLU A 176 9.80 -36.47 -8.44
CA GLU A 176 10.89 -35.80 -7.72
C GLU A 176 11.32 -34.63 -8.61
N THR A 177 11.07 -33.43 -8.11
CA THR A 177 11.42 -32.20 -8.81
C THR A 177 12.94 -32.24 -8.96
N LEU A 178 13.41 -32.46 -10.19
CA LEU A 178 14.83 -32.54 -10.45
C LEU A 178 15.50 -31.25 -9.92
N PRO A 179 16.65 -31.36 -9.21
CA PRO A 179 17.34 -30.19 -8.68
C PRO A 179 17.59 -29.17 -9.80
N GLY A 180 17.00 -27.98 -9.68
CA GLY A 180 17.04 -26.93 -10.70
C GLY A 180 15.71 -26.62 -11.39
N TYR A 181 14.71 -27.51 -11.31
CA TYR A 181 13.35 -27.28 -11.83
C TYR A 181 12.36 -26.77 -10.77
N GLU A 182 12.83 -26.48 -9.56
CA GLU A 182 12.04 -25.85 -8.49
C GLU A 182 11.69 -24.38 -8.81
N ASN A 183 12.48 -23.76 -9.68
CA ASN A 183 12.21 -22.44 -10.22
C ASN A 183 11.39 -22.60 -11.51
N ASP A 184 10.08 -22.37 -11.41
CA ASP A 184 9.21 -22.24 -12.58
C ASP A 184 9.71 -21.04 -13.40
N GLU A 185 10.57 -21.31 -14.40
CA GLU A 185 11.26 -20.29 -15.19
C GLU A 185 10.23 -19.37 -15.87
N ASP A 186 9.08 -19.90 -16.29
CA ASP A 186 8.01 -19.12 -16.90
C ASP A 186 7.35 -18.17 -15.88
N GLN A 187 7.21 -18.58 -14.61
CA GLN A 187 6.73 -17.73 -13.53
C GLN A 187 7.74 -16.63 -13.16
N ASN A 188 9.04 -16.95 -13.20
CA ASN A 188 10.12 -15.98 -12.96
C ASN A 188 10.35 -15.03 -14.15
N PHE A 189 10.10 -15.47 -15.39
CA PHE A 189 10.14 -14.63 -16.59
C PHE A 189 8.87 -13.77 -16.75
N MET A 190 7.73 -14.21 -16.19
CA MET A 190 6.49 -13.43 -16.14
C MET A 190 6.29 -12.69 -14.82
N ALA A 191 7.37 -12.30 -14.13
CA ALA A 191 7.23 -11.34 -13.03
C ALA A 191 6.47 -10.10 -13.58
N PRO A 192 5.36 -9.68 -12.96
CA PRO A 192 4.55 -8.61 -13.50
C PRO A 192 5.46 -7.40 -13.71
N LEU A 193 5.46 -6.85 -14.93
CA LEU A 193 6.17 -5.64 -15.39
C LEU A 193 5.86 -4.36 -14.56
N ARG A 194 5.23 -4.52 -13.40
CA ARG A 194 4.76 -3.49 -12.48
C ARG A 194 5.84 -3.08 -11.48
N GLY A 195 7.06 -2.91 -11.98
CA GLY A 195 8.17 -2.31 -11.24
C GLY A 195 8.24 -0.80 -11.45
N LEU A 196 9.16 -0.14 -10.73
CA LEU A 196 9.50 1.25 -11.02
C LEU A 196 10.38 1.33 -12.27
N ALA A 197 10.24 2.41 -13.04
CA ALA A 197 11.07 2.63 -14.23
C ALA A 197 12.52 3.01 -13.84
N CYS A 198 13.47 2.69 -14.71
CA CYS A 198 14.87 3.12 -14.60
C CYS A 198 14.95 4.64 -14.59
N VAL A 199 15.71 5.22 -13.66
CA VAL A 199 15.83 6.69 -13.56
C VAL A 199 16.67 7.31 -14.66
N SER A 200 17.47 6.50 -15.38
CA SER A 200 18.30 6.98 -16.49
C SER A 200 17.59 6.86 -17.84
N CYS A 201 17.17 5.65 -18.24
CA CYS A 201 16.57 5.41 -19.55
C CYS A 201 15.04 5.36 -19.54
N TRP A 202 14.39 5.40 -18.38
CA TRP A 202 12.92 5.37 -18.22
C TRP A 202 12.21 4.12 -18.77
N THR A 203 12.99 3.08 -19.11
CA THR A 203 12.46 1.74 -19.39
C THR A 203 12.10 1.03 -18.10
N GLU A 204 11.22 0.05 -18.21
CA GLU A 204 10.78 -0.74 -17.06
C GLU A 204 11.94 -1.59 -16.54
N ARG A 205 12.11 -1.61 -15.21
CA ARG A 205 13.14 -2.43 -14.57
C ARG A 205 12.60 -3.84 -14.33
N ALA A 206 13.47 -4.84 -14.48
CA ALA A 206 13.14 -6.20 -14.07
C ALA A 206 12.76 -6.22 -12.58
N ALA A 207 11.86 -7.14 -12.19
CA ALA A 207 11.47 -7.29 -10.77
C ALA A 207 12.69 -7.57 -9.88
N PHE A 208 13.64 -8.36 -10.38
CA PHE A 208 14.92 -8.63 -9.72
C PHE A 208 15.73 -7.35 -9.44
N ASP A 209 15.82 -6.43 -10.41
CA ASP A 209 16.49 -5.14 -10.22
C ASP A 209 15.79 -4.29 -9.16
N ASN A 210 14.45 -4.29 -9.14
CA ASN A 210 13.68 -3.56 -8.12
C ASN A 210 13.86 -4.13 -6.71
N TYR A 211 14.11 -5.43 -6.58
CA TYR A 211 14.29 -6.09 -5.29
C TYR A 211 15.71 -5.95 -4.74
N ARG A 212 16.74 -6.19 -5.58
CA ARG A 212 18.14 -6.23 -5.13
C ARG A 212 18.89 -4.91 -5.19
N HIS A 213 18.39 -3.95 -5.96
CA HIS A 213 19.12 -2.71 -6.21
C HIS A 213 18.25 -1.49 -5.96
N HIS A 214 18.70 -0.66 -5.02
CA HIS A 214 18.03 0.58 -4.66
C HIS A 214 18.44 1.76 -5.55
N ASP A 215 19.50 1.61 -6.36
CA ASP A 215 20.06 2.63 -7.26
C ASP A 215 19.07 3.18 -8.32
N GLY A 216 17.93 2.53 -8.50
CA GLY A 216 16.92 2.92 -9.46
C GLY A 216 17.32 2.68 -10.92
N LEU A 217 18.39 1.92 -11.18
CA LEU A 217 18.89 1.61 -12.52
C LEU A 217 18.42 0.23 -12.99
N CYS A 218 18.26 0.06 -14.30
CA CYS A 218 18.20 -1.25 -14.93
C CYS A 218 19.63 -1.82 -15.12
N ASN A 219 19.73 -3.13 -15.31
CA ASN A 219 21.01 -3.80 -15.52
C ASN A 219 21.88 -3.17 -16.64
N GLU A 220 21.30 -2.82 -17.79
CA GLU A 220 22.02 -2.20 -18.90
C GLU A 220 22.62 -0.83 -18.52
N CYS A 221 21.81 0.06 -17.91
CA CYS A 221 22.29 1.36 -17.47
C CYS A 221 23.36 1.26 -16.37
N ARG A 222 23.32 0.19 -15.56
CA ARG A 222 24.34 -0.10 -14.55
C ARG A 222 25.65 -0.55 -15.19
N GLN A 223 25.59 -1.44 -16.19
CA GLN A 223 26.76 -1.87 -16.96
C GLN A 223 27.42 -0.71 -17.72
N ASP A 224 26.61 0.24 -18.23
CA ASP A 224 27.06 1.48 -18.86
C ASP A 224 27.64 2.51 -17.85
N ASN A 225 27.69 2.20 -16.55
CA ASN A 225 28.11 3.11 -15.48
C ASN A 225 27.33 4.45 -15.47
N ARG A 226 26.03 4.42 -15.77
CA ARG A 226 25.20 5.63 -15.68
C ARG A 226 24.96 6.02 -14.23
N ALA A 227 24.78 7.31 -14.00
CA ALA A 227 24.44 7.82 -12.68
C ALA A 227 23.03 7.35 -12.24
N GLY A 228 22.95 6.72 -11.06
CA GLY A 228 21.70 6.30 -10.43
C GLY A 228 21.14 7.32 -9.45
N LEU A 229 20.29 6.84 -8.55
CA LEU A 229 19.80 7.61 -7.41
C LEU A 229 20.95 7.90 -6.43
N PRO A 230 21.04 9.12 -5.88
CA PRO A 230 22.08 9.49 -4.91
C PRO A 230 21.73 8.94 -3.52
N ILE A 231 21.89 7.62 -3.35
CA ILE A 231 21.68 6.98 -2.06
C ILE A 231 22.84 7.33 -1.13
N THR A 232 22.54 7.86 0.05
CA THR A 232 23.55 8.31 1.01
C THR A 232 23.87 7.26 2.07
N SER A 233 22.90 6.43 2.44
CA SER A 233 23.02 5.35 3.44
C SER A 233 23.24 3.98 2.78
N THR A 234 23.97 3.09 3.45
CA THR A 234 24.25 1.74 2.92
C THR A 234 23.00 0.86 2.87
N ASP A 235 22.07 1.04 3.82
CA ASP A 235 20.75 0.39 3.84
C ASP A 235 19.66 1.45 4.04
N PRO A 236 19.29 2.18 2.96
CA PRO A 236 18.29 3.22 3.05
C PRO A 236 16.92 2.62 3.34
N TYR A 237 16.18 3.29 4.22
CA TYR A 237 14.81 2.88 4.49
C TYR A 237 13.91 3.17 3.28
N ARG A 238 12.79 2.45 3.24
CA ARG A 238 11.92 2.44 2.06
C ARG A 238 11.28 3.81 1.78
N ASP A 239 10.92 4.55 2.82
CA ASP A 239 10.45 5.94 2.77
C ASP A 239 11.52 6.90 2.25
N GLU A 240 12.76 6.76 2.73
CA GLU A 240 13.91 7.53 2.26
C GLU A 240 14.15 7.30 0.76
N LEU A 241 14.08 6.06 0.29
CA LEU A 241 14.19 5.74 -1.14
C LEU A 241 13.08 6.38 -1.98
N ILE A 242 11.85 6.41 -1.48
CA ILE A 242 10.73 7.08 -2.15
C ILE A 242 11.01 8.58 -2.25
N ALA A 243 11.46 9.21 -1.15
CA ALA A 243 11.79 10.63 -1.11
C ALA A 243 12.95 10.98 -2.05
N ILE A 244 14.05 10.21 -2.02
CA ILE A 244 15.22 10.37 -2.91
C ILE A 244 14.80 10.24 -4.37
N ARG A 245 13.98 9.22 -4.71
CA ARG A 245 13.50 9.04 -6.07
C ARG A 245 12.61 10.18 -6.53
N CYS A 246 11.67 10.61 -5.68
CA CYS A 246 10.80 11.74 -6.00
C CYS A 246 11.63 13.00 -6.25
N ALA A 247 12.57 13.32 -5.35
CA ALA A 247 13.49 14.44 -5.49
C ALA A 247 14.32 14.38 -6.79
N HIS A 248 14.83 13.19 -7.14
CA HIS A 248 15.55 12.97 -8.39
C HIS A 248 14.68 13.28 -9.61
N ILE A 249 13.43 12.81 -9.65
CA ILE A 249 12.50 13.08 -10.78
C ILE A 249 12.25 14.59 -10.93
N VAL A 250 12.06 15.32 -9.83
CA VAL A 250 11.87 16.78 -9.87
C VAL A 250 13.11 17.49 -10.41
N LYS A 251 14.30 17.07 -9.95
CA LYS A 251 15.58 17.64 -10.37
C LYS A 251 15.85 17.38 -11.85
N THR A 252 15.57 16.18 -12.34
CA THR A 252 15.79 15.76 -13.72
C THR A 252 14.77 16.39 -14.69
N PHE A 253 13.52 16.57 -14.26
CA PHE A 253 12.47 17.20 -15.06
C PHE A 253 11.95 18.48 -14.43
N PRO A 254 12.62 19.63 -14.66
CA PRO A 254 12.24 20.91 -14.04
C PRO A 254 10.84 21.39 -14.47
N LYS A 255 10.33 20.91 -15.62
CA LYS A 255 8.95 21.17 -16.03
C LYS A 255 7.99 20.38 -15.16
N ARG A 256 7.32 21.10 -14.25
CA ARG A 256 6.29 20.59 -13.34
C ARG A 256 5.30 19.58 -13.97
N PRO A 257 4.64 19.83 -15.12
CA PRO A 257 3.69 18.87 -15.68
C PRO A 257 4.34 17.54 -16.08
N THR A 258 5.58 17.57 -16.55
CA THR A 258 6.36 16.39 -16.93
C THR A 258 6.74 15.57 -15.70
N ALA A 259 7.29 16.21 -14.66
CA ALA A 259 7.61 15.55 -13.40
C ALA A 259 6.35 14.89 -12.79
N LEU A 260 5.22 15.61 -12.75
CA LEU A 260 3.97 15.07 -12.22
C LEU A 260 3.41 13.90 -13.04
N ALA A 261 3.56 13.91 -14.36
CA ALA A 261 3.14 12.78 -15.20
C ALA A 261 3.94 11.50 -14.86
N ILE A 262 5.24 11.64 -14.65
CA ILE A 262 6.13 10.54 -14.27
C ILE A 262 5.82 10.05 -12.86
N LEU A 263 5.68 10.97 -11.89
CA LEU A 263 5.30 10.63 -10.51
C LEU A 263 3.94 9.92 -10.47
N ARG A 264 2.95 10.31 -11.29
CA ARG A 264 1.67 9.59 -11.38
C ARG A 264 1.80 8.19 -11.98
N ARG A 265 2.74 7.97 -12.89
CA ARG A 265 3.05 6.63 -13.41
C ARG A 265 3.65 5.78 -12.30
N ASP A 266 4.68 6.30 -11.62
CA ASP A 266 5.37 5.61 -10.53
C ASP A 266 4.44 5.28 -9.35
N TYR A 267 3.50 6.18 -9.02
CA TYR A 267 2.46 5.97 -8.00
C TYR A 267 1.70 4.66 -8.19
N ARG A 268 1.45 4.24 -9.44
CA ARG A 268 0.73 3.00 -9.73
C ARG A 268 1.59 1.76 -9.49
N GLY A 269 2.91 1.87 -9.61
CA GLY A 269 3.88 0.82 -9.35
C GLY A 269 4.15 0.59 -7.85
N TYR A 270 3.90 1.61 -7.01
CA TYR A 270 4.07 1.49 -5.57
C TYR A 270 2.99 0.63 -4.89
N ALA A 271 3.40 -0.03 -3.80
CA ALA A 271 2.49 -0.72 -2.88
C ALA A 271 1.56 0.29 -2.17
N PRO A 272 0.39 -0.14 -1.65
CA PRO A 272 -0.55 0.78 -0.99
C PRO A 272 0.05 1.63 0.14
N GLY A 273 0.96 1.07 0.96
CA GLY A 273 1.65 1.82 2.02
C GLY A 273 2.59 2.90 1.47
N ASP A 274 3.43 2.54 0.49
CA ASP A 274 4.37 3.46 -0.16
C ASP A 274 3.68 4.62 -0.89
N ARG A 275 2.46 4.39 -1.39
CA ARG A 275 1.64 5.43 -2.03
C ARG A 275 1.31 6.58 -1.09
N ILE A 276 1.16 6.31 0.21
CA ILE A 276 0.89 7.35 1.22
C ILE A 276 2.12 8.24 1.37
N GLU A 277 3.31 7.66 1.44
CA GLU A 277 4.58 8.42 1.53
C GLU A 277 4.80 9.29 0.30
N MET A 278 4.63 8.69 -0.88
CA MET A 278 4.76 9.41 -2.13
C MET A 278 3.76 10.57 -2.22
N ASN A 279 2.50 10.35 -1.84
CA ASN A 279 1.49 11.42 -1.81
C ASN A 279 1.86 12.53 -0.83
N THR A 280 2.34 12.17 0.38
CA THR A 280 2.76 13.11 1.41
C THR A 280 3.90 13.98 0.91
N TRP A 281 4.95 13.35 0.37
CA TRP A 281 6.10 14.05 -0.19
C TRP A 281 5.71 14.98 -1.35
N VAL A 282 4.88 14.51 -2.28
CA VAL A 282 4.46 15.32 -3.44
C VAL A 282 3.48 16.42 -3.01
N ALA A 283 2.63 16.22 -1.99
CA ALA A 283 1.78 17.27 -1.43
C ALA A 283 2.64 18.40 -0.82
N GLN A 284 3.66 18.05 -0.03
CA GLN A 284 4.60 19.00 0.58
C GLN A 284 5.41 19.79 -0.48
N ASN A 285 5.93 19.11 -1.50
CA ASN A 285 6.87 19.72 -2.47
C ASN A 285 6.18 20.37 -3.67
N PHE A 286 5.02 19.85 -4.10
CA PHE A 286 4.31 20.36 -5.26
C PHE A 286 3.00 21.07 -4.92
N ARG A 287 2.55 21.14 -3.67
CA ARG A 287 1.16 21.56 -3.35
C ARG A 287 0.14 20.76 -4.14
N TRP A 288 0.37 19.45 -4.28
CA TRP A 288 -0.55 18.57 -4.98
C TRP A 288 -1.81 18.40 -4.14
N ALA A 289 -2.93 18.97 -4.59
CA ALA A 289 -4.24 18.60 -4.08
C ALA A 289 -4.55 17.17 -4.57
N VAL A 290 -4.44 16.20 -3.67
CA VAL A 290 -4.61 14.75 -3.88
C VAL A 290 -5.95 14.41 -4.59
N ASN A 291 -6.93 15.30 -4.51
CA ASN A 291 -8.29 15.08 -5.00
C ASN A 291 -8.64 15.78 -6.31
N LYS A 292 -7.70 16.30 -7.09
CA LYS A 292 -8.05 16.76 -8.44
C LYS A 292 -8.08 15.55 -9.38
N PRO A 293 -9.26 15.00 -9.75
CA PRO A 293 -9.32 13.92 -10.72
C PRO A 293 -8.56 14.38 -11.96
N ALA A 294 -7.69 13.51 -12.48
CA ALA A 294 -6.96 13.81 -13.69
C ALA A 294 -7.97 14.23 -14.75
N THR A 295 -7.93 15.49 -15.18
CA THR A 295 -8.75 15.97 -16.28
C THR A 295 -8.45 15.02 -17.44
N PRO A 296 -9.45 14.26 -17.96
CA PRO A 296 -9.20 13.35 -19.05
C PRO A 296 -8.59 14.16 -20.18
N ALA A 297 -7.46 13.68 -20.71
CA ALA A 297 -6.82 14.30 -21.86
C ALA A 297 -7.90 14.46 -22.96
N PRO A 298 -7.96 15.62 -23.66
CA PRO A 298 -8.91 15.80 -24.74
C PRO A 298 -8.67 14.66 -25.73
N GLN A 299 -9.68 13.79 -25.85
CA GLN A 299 -9.67 12.75 -26.87
C GLN A 299 -9.57 13.48 -28.19
N TYR A 300 -8.53 13.18 -28.97
CA TYR A 300 -8.33 13.73 -30.29
C TYR A 300 -9.63 13.62 -31.06
N ALA A 301 -10.22 14.77 -31.38
CA ALA A 301 -11.37 14.84 -32.27
C ALA A 301 -10.93 14.22 -33.59
N THR A 302 -11.45 13.04 -33.90
CA THR A 302 -11.35 12.45 -35.23
C THR A 302 -11.99 13.41 -36.19
N ALA A 303 -11.18 14.03 -37.05
CA ALA A 303 -11.65 14.84 -38.16
C ALA A 303 -12.54 13.95 -39.06
N ALA A 304 -13.74 14.43 -39.31
CA ALA A 304 -14.66 13.91 -40.32
C ALA A 304 -14.49 14.71 -41.62
#